data_AF-A0A837DEY5-F1
#
_entry.id   AF-A0A837DEY5-F1
#
_cell.length_a   1.000
_cell.length_b   1.000
_cell.length_c   1.000
_cell.angle_alpha   90.00
_cell.angle_beta   90.00
_cell.angle_gamma   90.00
#
_symmetry.space_group_name_H-M   'P 1'
#
loop_
_entity.id
_entity.type
_entity.pdbx_description
1 polymer ?
#
loop_
_entity_poly.entity_id
_entity_poly.type
_entity_poly.pdbx_seq_one_letter_code
_entity_poly.pdbx_strand_id
1 'polypeptide(L)'
;MKASIQLSQRLVGVGVGPTIELVIPLSLVAIVMALMGILGRKGKIKPNGVFGIRTKRTMNDPDEWYRVHREAAPWVLGGAVASIGGIVAVLLVPRGAPQIVALLVSMAIMAVLLTVGTVSASRRGGSGKA
;
A
#
# COMPACT_ATOMS: atom_id res chain seq x y z
N MET A 1 -22.73 26.84 -23.41
CA MET A 1 -21.73 26.58 -22.35
C MET A 1 -22.22 25.62 -21.27
N LYS A 2 -23.41 25.80 -20.67
CA LYS A 2 -23.94 24.83 -19.67
C LYS A 2 -24.18 23.42 -20.24
N ALA A 3 -24.65 23.32 -21.48
CA ALA A 3 -24.88 22.04 -22.16
C ALA A 3 -23.59 21.27 -22.45
N SER A 4 -22.49 21.95 -22.79
CA SER A 4 -21.18 21.32 -23.01
C SER A 4 -20.53 20.87 -21.70
N ILE A 5 -20.77 21.60 -20.59
CA ILE A 5 -20.37 21.19 -19.23
C ILE A 5 -21.19 19.97 -18.76
N GLN A 6 -22.50 19.96 -19.02
CA GLN A 6 -23.32 18.78 -18.70
C GLN A 6 -22.97 17.58 -19.56
N LEU A 7 -22.60 17.78 -20.83
CA LEU A 7 -22.16 16.73 -21.72
C LEU A 7 -20.78 16.19 -21.32
N SER A 8 -19.85 17.05 -20.88
CA SER A 8 -18.56 16.59 -20.33
C SER A 8 -18.75 15.84 -19.01
N GLN A 9 -19.63 16.31 -18.12
CA GLN A 9 -19.97 15.58 -16.89
C GLN A 9 -20.72 14.26 -17.16
N ARG A 10 -21.51 14.18 -18.24
CA ARG A 10 -22.13 12.92 -18.68
C ARG A 10 -21.16 12.03 -19.44
N LEU A 11 -20.15 12.53 -20.14
CA LEU A 11 -19.10 11.72 -20.77
C LEU A 11 -18.12 11.15 -19.73
N VAL A 12 -17.82 11.91 -18.67
CA VAL A 12 -17.19 11.37 -17.43
C VAL A 12 -18.14 10.38 -16.73
N GLY A 13 -19.45 10.48 -16.97
CA GLY A 13 -20.51 9.65 -16.38
C GLY A 13 -21.03 8.47 -17.21
N VAL A 14 -20.59 8.27 -18.46
CA VAL A 14 -21.16 7.25 -19.37
C VAL A 14 -20.06 6.31 -19.86
N GLY A 15 -20.03 5.12 -19.27
CA GLY A 15 -19.52 3.90 -19.91
C GLY A 15 -18.22 3.31 -19.36
N VAL A 16 -17.39 4.10 -18.68
CA VAL A 16 -16.10 3.70 -18.08
C VAL A 16 -15.88 4.52 -16.79
N GLY A 17 -16.79 4.39 -15.81
CA GLY A 17 -16.89 5.33 -14.69
C GLY A 17 -15.71 5.37 -13.70
N PRO A 18 -15.77 6.24 -12.66
CA PRO A 18 -14.72 6.45 -11.65
C PRO A 18 -14.23 5.16 -10.97
N THR A 19 -15.01 4.08 -10.99
CA THR A 19 -14.60 2.77 -10.47
C THR A 19 -13.26 2.29 -11.02
N ILE A 20 -13.00 2.40 -12.33
CA ILE A 20 -11.73 1.93 -12.91
C ILE A 20 -10.57 2.81 -12.45
N GLU A 21 -10.78 4.12 -12.38
CA GLU A 21 -9.81 5.10 -11.86
C GLU A 21 -9.45 4.83 -10.39
N LEU A 22 -10.37 4.27 -9.59
CA LEU A 22 -10.12 3.85 -8.21
C LEU A 22 -9.44 2.48 -8.11
N VAL A 23 -9.76 1.55 -9.01
CA VAL A 23 -9.20 0.19 -9.01
C VAL A 23 -7.74 0.17 -9.47
N ILE A 24 -7.37 0.98 -10.47
CA ILE A 24 -5.99 1.05 -10.97
C ILE A 24 -4.97 1.36 -9.85
N PRO A 25 -5.10 2.45 -9.07
CA PRO A 25 -4.13 2.78 -8.03
C PRO A 25 -4.11 1.73 -6.92
N LEU A 26 -5.27 1.21 -6.50
CA LEU A 26 -5.32 0.12 -5.52
C LEU A 26 -4.61 -1.14 -6.03
N SER A 27 -4.75 -1.47 -7.32
CA SER A 27 -4.07 -2.62 -7.94
C SER A 27 -2.57 -2.41 -7.98
N LEU A 28 -2.11 -1.22 -8.38
CA LEU A 28 -0.69 -0.88 -8.39
C LEU A 28 -0.08 -0.99 -6.98
N VAL A 29 -0.76 -0.43 -5.98
CA VAL A 29 -0.33 -0.52 -4.57
C VAL A 29 -0.28 -1.97 -4.10
N ALA A 30 -1.31 -2.77 -4.40
CA ALA A 30 -1.34 -4.20 -4.06
C ALA A 30 -0.14 -4.95 -4.64
N ILE A 31 0.16 -4.73 -5.92
CA ILE A 31 1.29 -5.35 -6.62
C ILE A 31 2.62 -4.92 -5.98
N VAL A 32 2.84 -3.62 -5.79
CA VAL A 32 4.07 -3.09 -5.21
C VAL A 32 4.27 -3.64 -3.79
N MET A 33 3.23 -3.63 -2.95
CA MET A 33 3.29 -4.20 -1.61
C MET A 33 3.56 -5.70 -1.62
N ALA A 34 2.88 -6.46 -2.48
CA ALA A 34 3.12 -7.90 -2.59
C ALA A 34 4.57 -8.20 -2.99
N LEU A 35 5.09 -7.49 -3.99
CA LEU A 35 6.49 -7.62 -4.42
C LEU A 35 7.45 -7.25 -3.30
N MET A 36 7.24 -6.12 -2.62
CA MET A 36 8.10 -5.69 -1.51
C MET A 36 8.06 -6.67 -0.33
N GLY A 37 6.88 -7.16 0.05
CA GLY A 37 6.73 -8.13 1.13
C GLY A 37 7.42 -9.46 0.80
N ILE A 38 7.24 -9.97 -0.42
CA ILE A 38 7.86 -11.22 -0.88
C ILE A 38 9.38 -11.07 -0.98
N LEU A 39 9.87 -10.01 -1.65
CA LEU A 39 11.30 -9.79 -1.85
C LEU A 39 12.02 -9.43 -0.54
N GLY A 40 11.36 -8.66 0.34
CA GLY A 40 11.85 -8.33 1.68
C GLY A 40 11.98 -9.59 2.55
N ARG A 41 10.98 -10.46 2.55
CA ARG A 41 11.03 -11.76 3.25
C ARG A 41 12.13 -12.67 2.73
N LYS A 42 12.38 -12.67 1.42
CA LYS A 42 13.42 -13.45 0.75
C LYS A 42 14.82 -12.82 0.88
N GLY A 43 14.96 -11.63 1.48
CA GLY A 43 16.24 -10.94 1.59
C GLY A 43 16.83 -10.52 0.23
N LYS A 44 15.98 -10.28 -0.78
CA LYS A 44 16.42 -9.93 -2.14
C LYS A 44 16.53 -8.42 -2.38
N ILE A 45 15.97 -7.60 -1.50
CA ILE A 45 16.04 -6.15 -1.58
C ILE A 45 17.36 -5.71 -0.96
N LYS A 46 18.32 -5.26 -1.77
CA LYS A 46 19.59 -4.72 -1.26
C LYS A 46 19.38 -3.35 -0.59
N PRO A 47 20.20 -2.98 0.41
CA PRO A 47 20.24 -1.63 0.95
C PRO A 47 20.33 -0.59 -0.17
N ASN A 48 19.43 0.39 -0.14
CA ASN A 48 19.33 1.42 -1.19
C ASN A 48 18.69 2.70 -0.66
N GLY A 49 18.88 3.79 -1.40
CA GLY A 49 18.40 5.13 -1.03
C GLY A 49 16.96 5.44 -1.40
N VAL A 50 16.19 4.52 -1.99
CA VAL A 50 14.88 4.82 -2.62
C VAL A 50 13.72 4.07 -1.96
N PHE A 51 13.90 2.79 -1.65
CA PHE A 51 12.84 1.87 -1.22
C PHE A 51 13.17 1.16 0.08
N GLY A 52 12.15 0.91 0.89
CA GLY A 52 12.25 0.17 2.15
C GLY A 52 12.32 1.04 3.39
N ILE A 53 12.51 0.37 4.55
CA ILE A 53 12.60 0.99 5.88
C ILE A 53 14.02 1.51 6.07
N ARG A 54 14.22 2.81 5.81
CA ARG A 54 15.53 3.51 5.77
C ARG A 54 15.76 4.29 7.07
N THR A 55 16.01 3.56 8.14
CA THR A 55 16.43 4.15 9.41
C THR A 55 17.95 4.23 9.46
N LYS A 56 18.52 5.05 10.36
CA LYS A 56 19.98 5.08 10.58
C LYS A 56 20.55 3.67 10.83
N ARG A 57 19.81 2.83 11.56
CA ARG A 57 20.21 1.45 11.85
C ARG A 57 20.27 0.58 10.60
N THR A 58 19.18 0.51 9.85
CA THR A 58 19.09 -0.34 8.65
C THR A 58 20.01 0.13 7.51
N MET A 59 20.38 1.41 7.48
CA MET A 59 21.32 1.93 6.48
C MET A 59 22.79 1.70 6.83
N ASN A 60 23.12 1.60 8.13
CA ASN A 60 24.49 1.40 8.59
C ASN A 60 24.88 -0.08 8.72
N ASP A 61 23.90 -0.97 8.84
CA ASP A 61 24.11 -2.40 9.04
C ASP A 61 23.23 -3.23 8.07
N PRO A 62 23.84 -3.92 7.09
CA PRO A 62 23.12 -4.79 6.15
C PRO A 62 22.35 -5.93 6.80
N ASP A 63 22.82 -6.48 7.92
CA ASP A 63 22.11 -7.58 8.59
C ASP A 63 20.81 -7.06 9.21
N GLU A 64 20.87 -5.88 9.82
CA GLU A 64 19.68 -5.17 10.31
C GLU A 64 18.72 -4.78 9.18
N TRP A 65 19.24 -4.40 8.01
CA TRP A 65 18.40 -4.18 6.82
C TRP A 65 17.56 -5.42 6.50
N TYR A 66 18.19 -6.58 6.32
CA TYR A 66 17.48 -7.80 5.94
C TYR A 66 16.56 -8.32 7.06
N ARG A 67 16.97 -8.19 8.32
CA ARG A 67 16.15 -8.56 9.49
C ARG A 67 14.86 -7.74 9.55
N VAL A 68 14.98 -6.41 9.52
CA VAL A 68 13.83 -5.50 9.59
C VAL A 68 12.86 -5.71 8.44
N HIS A 69 13.35 -5.88 7.20
CA HIS A 69 12.47 -6.13 6.05
C HIS A 69 11.78 -7.49 6.12
N ARG A 70 12.43 -8.52 6.68
CA ARG A 70 11.81 -9.83 6.91
C ARG A 70 10.73 -9.78 7.97
N GLU A 71 10.95 -9.03 9.04
CA GLU A 71 9.96 -8.83 10.12
C GLU A 71 8.80 -7.92 9.71
N ALA A 72 9.05 -6.92 8.87
CA ALA A 72 8.03 -6.06 8.31
C ALA A 72 7.20 -6.75 7.21
N ALA A 73 7.73 -7.80 6.57
CA ALA A 73 7.09 -8.50 5.46
C ALA A 73 5.62 -8.89 5.69
N PRO A 74 5.20 -9.54 6.80
CA PRO A 74 3.79 -9.89 7.01
C PRO A 74 2.87 -8.65 7.03
N TRP A 75 3.34 -7.52 7.55
CA TRP A 75 2.58 -6.28 7.60
C TRP A 75 2.42 -5.65 6.21
N VAL A 76 3.50 -5.67 5.41
CA VAL A 76 3.48 -5.20 4.02
C VAL A 76 2.56 -6.08 3.17
N LEU A 77 2.61 -7.40 3.35
CA LEU A 77 1.69 -8.33 2.68
C LEU A 77 0.23 -8.13 3.14
N GLY A 78 0.02 -7.83 4.43
CA GLY A 78 -1.29 -7.43 4.94
C GLY A 78 -1.83 -6.17 4.24
N GLY A 79 -0.97 -5.20 3.94
CA GLY A 79 -1.32 -4.03 3.13
C GLY A 79 -1.78 -4.39 1.71
N ALA A 80 -1.12 -5.37 1.07
CA ALA A 80 -1.54 -5.87 -0.23
C ALA A 80 -2.93 -6.53 -0.16
N VAL A 81 -3.18 -7.34 0.88
CA VAL A 81 -4.49 -7.95 1.13
C VAL A 81 -5.57 -6.88 1.38
N ALA A 82 -5.25 -5.84 2.16
CA ALA A 82 -6.16 -4.72 2.42
C ALA A 82 -6.47 -3.92 1.13
N SER A 83 -5.50 -3.78 0.22
CA SER A 83 -5.71 -3.18 -1.10
C SER A 83 -6.67 -4.02 -1.95
N ILE A 84 -6.46 -5.34 -2.00
CA ILE A 84 -7.34 -6.28 -2.72
C ILE A 84 -8.76 -6.23 -2.14
N GLY A 85 -8.89 -6.22 -0.81
CA GLY A 85 -10.17 -6.02 -0.14
C GLY A 85 -10.84 -4.70 -0.51
N GLY A 86 -10.06 -3.62 -0.63
CA GLY A 86 -10.53 -2.32 -1.13
C GLY A 86 -11.05 -2.38 -2.56
N ILE A 87 -10.36 -3.08 -3.46
CA ILE A 87 -10.82 -3.32 -4.84
C ILE A 87 -12.17 -4.04 -4.83
N VAL A 88 -12.27 -5.15 -4.10
CA VAL A 88 -13.50 -5.93 -3.99
C VAL A 88 -14.63 -5.06 -3.43
N ALA A 89 -14.39 -4.28 -2.38
CA ALA A 89 -15.39 -3.37 -1.81
C ALA A 89 -15.86 -2.32 -2.82
N VAL A 90 -14.93 -1.64 -3.51
CA VAL A 90 -15.25 -0.63 -4.55
C VAL A 90 -16.09 -1.20 -5.69
N LEU A 91 -15.89 -2.47 -6.04
CA LEU A 91 -16.64 -3.16 -7.09
C LEU A 91 -18.05 -3.59 -6.66
N LEU A 92 -18.26 -3.84 -5.36
CA LEU A 92 -19.54 -4.34 -4.83
C LEU A 92 -20.48 -3.25 -4.32
N VAL A 93 -19.96 -2.06 -3.97
CA VAL A 93 -20.78 -0.95 -3.45
C VAL A 93 -21.37 -0.07 -4.57
N PRO A 94 -22.50 0.62 -4.30
CA PRO A 94 -23.07 1.57 -5.25
C PRO A 94 -22.11 2.69 -5.64
N ARG A 95 -22.21 3.18 -6.88
CA ARG A 95 -21.36 4.27 -7.39
C ARG A 95 -21.53 5.56 -6.60
N GLY A 96 -20.46 6.35 -6.49
CA GLY A 96 -20.45 7.65 -5.81
C GLY A 96 -19.81 7.59 -4.42
N ALA A 97 -20.44 8.23 -3.42
CA ALA A 97 -19.89 8.34 -2.07
C ALA A 97 -19.47 7.00 -1.43
N PRO A 98 -20.21 5.88 -1.56
CA PRO A 98 -19.81 4.60 -0.97
C PRO A 98 -18.46 4.08 -1.49
N GLN A 99 -18.14 4.29 -2.77
CA GLN A 99 -16.85 3.88 -3.34
C GLN A 99 -15.68 4.70 -2.78
N ILE A 100 -15.90 6.00 -2.58
CA ILE A 100 -14.89 6.89 -1.97
C ILE A 100 -14.66 6.46 -0.52
N VAL A 101 -15.72 6.15 0.23
CA VAL A 101 -15.60 5.64 1.60
C VAL A 101 -14.84 4.31 1.63
N ALA A 102 -15.16 3.37 0.75
CA ALA A 102 -14.47 2.08 0.66
C ALA A 102 -12.97 2.26 0.36
N LEU A 103 -12.62 3.16 -0.56
CA LEU A 103 -11.23 3.53 -0.86
C LEU A 103 -10.51 4.10 0.37
N LEU A 104 -11.10 5.10 1.02
CA LEU A 104 -10.50 5.77 2.19
C LEU A 104 -10.29 4.81 3.36
N VAL A 105 -11.24 3.90 3.60
CA VAL A 105 -11.12 2.87 4.63
C VAL A 105 -9.97 1.91 4.30
N SER A 106 -9.87 1.44 3.05
CA SER A 106 -8.74 0.60 2.61
C SER A 106 -7.40 1.32 2.81
N MET A 107 -7.31 2.61 2.43
CA MET A 107 -6.12 3.43 2.64
C MET A 107 -5.77 3.60 4.12
N ALA A 108 -6.76 3.82 4.98
CA ALA A 108 -6.53 3.94 6.42
C ALA A 108 -6.00 2.63 7.01
N ILE A 109 -6.59 1.48 6.65
CA ILE A 109 -6.12 0.16 7.09
C ILE A 109 -4.68 -0.08 6.63
N MET A 110 -4.37 0.22 5.36
CA MET A 110 -3.01 0.11 4.84
C MET A 110 -2.02 0.99 5.60
N ALA A 111 -2.36 2.25 5.84
CA ALA A 111 -1.50 3.18 6.57
C ALA A 111 -1.22 2.68 7.99
N VAL A 112 -2.23 2.15 8.68
CA VAL A 112 -2.07 1.53 10.01
C VAL A 112 -1.14 0.32 9.93
N LEU A 113 -1.39 -0.61 9.01
CA LEU A 113 -0.57 -1.83 8.87
C LEU A 113 0.90 -1.50 8.57
N LEU A 114 1.16 -0.56 7.66
CA LEU A 114 2.52 -0.14 7.33
C LEU A 114 3.21 0.57 8.49
N THR A 115 2.49 1.45 9.19
CA THR A 115 3.03 2.18 10.34
C THR A 115 3.37 1.21 11.47
N VAL A 116 2.42 0.34 11.84
CA VAL A 116 2.62 -0.67 12.88
C VAL A 116 3.74 -1.64 12.49
N GLY A 117 3.77 -2.12 11.25
CA GLY A 117 4.82 -3.01 10.76
C GLY A 117 6.20 -2.37 10.80
N THR A 118 6.30 -1.12 10.34
CA THR A 118 7.56 -0.36 10.37
C THR A 118 8.03 -0.13 11.79
N VAL A 119 7.15 0.33 12.69
CA VAL A 119 7.48 0.60 14.09
C VAL A 119 7.82 -0.69 14.83
N SER A 120 7.05 -1.76 14.65
CA SER A 120 7.27 -3.06 15.28
C SER A 120 8.61 -3.66 14.86
N ALA A 121 8.90 -3.72 13.56
CA ALA A 121 10.18 -4.24 13.05
C ALA A 121 11.37 -3.35 13.45
N SER A 122 11.15 -2.03 13.54
CA SER A 122 12.17 -1.09 14.01
C SER A 122 12.47 -1.27 15.50
N ARG A 123 11.45 -1.47 16.35
CA ARG A 123 11.64 -1.61 17.81
C ARG A 123 12.22 -2.95 18.25
N ARG A 124 12.00 -4.02 17.49
CA ARG A 124 12.55 -5.36 17.80
C ARG A 124 14.05 -5.48 17.59
N GLY A 125 14.70 -4.45 17.04
CA GLY A 125 16.16 -4.42 16.89
C GLY A 125 16.85 -3.67 18.01
N GLY A 126 17.68 -4.41 18.72
CA GLY A 126 18.68 -3.94 19.65
C GLY A 126 19.65 -5.10 19.83
N SER A 127 20.77 -5.08 19.14
CA SER A 127 21.93 -5.87 19.53
C SER A 127 22.22 -5.53 21.01
N GLY A 128 22.27 -6.47 21.95
CA GLY A 128 22.96 -7.75 21.79
C GLY A 128 24.48 -7.55 21.63
N LYS A 129 24.98 -6.34 21.93
CA LYS A 129 26.40 -6.05 22.17
C LYS A 129 26.50 -5.42 23.57
N ALA A 130 26.39 -6.28 24.59
CA ALA A 130 27.01 -6.07 25.89
C ALA A 130 28.23 -7.00 25.95
#